data_AF-A0A800IP47-F1
#
_entry.id   AF-A0A800IP47-F1
#
_cell.length_a   1.000
_cell.length_b   1.000
_cell.length_c   1.000
_cell.angle_alpha   90.00
_cell.angle_beta   90.00
_cell.angle_gamma   90.00
#
_symmetry.space_group_name_H-M   'P 1'
#
loop_
_entity.id
_entity.type
_entity.pdbx_description
1 polymer ?
#
loop_
_entity_poly.entity_id
_entity_poly.type
_entity_poly.pdbx_seq_one_letter_code
_entity_poly.pdbx_strand_id
1 'polypeptide(L)'
;MKIFELRQLPEAELQARISELREEIFNLDFQRAIHQTADAKKFSTSRREIAQILTILRENELGIRPIDIIETQMSEADESGE
;
A
#
# COMPACT_ATOMS: atom_id res chain seq x y z
N MET A 1 3.59 3.17 7.19
CA MET A 1 4.62 3.78 6.31
C MET A 1 4.64 5.30 6.42
N LYS A 2 5.66 5.97 5.88
CA LYS A 2 5.62 7.43 5.66
C LYS A 2 4.87 7.73 4.37
N ILE A 3 4.11 8.83 4.35
CA ILE A 3 3.28 9.23 3.19
C ILE A 3 4.11 9.43 1.92
N PHE A 4 5.36 9.87 2.06
CA PHE A 4 6.28 10.07 0.94
C PHE A 4 6.58 8.75 0.20
N GLU A 5 6.82 7.67 0.94
CA GLU A 5 7.11 6.35 0.37
C GLU A 5 5.90 5.84 -0.43
N LEU A 6 4.68 6.06 0.08
CA LEU A 6 3.44 5.67 -0.61
C LEU A 6 3.22 6.44 -1.93
N ARG A 7 3.80 7.62 -2.10
CA ARG A 7 3.65 8.41 -3.33
C ARG A 7 4.62 8.00 -4.44
N GLN A 8 5.63 7.22 -4.10
CA GLN A 8 6.64 6.71 -5.05
C GLN A 8 6.23 5.38 -5.66
N LEU A 9 5.21 4.72 -5.10
CA LEU A 9 4.70 3.45 -5.59
C LEU A 9 3.74 3.68 -6.76
N PRO A 10 3.76 2.81 -7.79
CA PRO A 10 2.76 2.86 -8.85
C PRO A 10 1.36 2.56 -8.30
N GLU A 11 0.34 3.06 -8.99
CA GLU A 11 -1.06 2.87 -8.60
C GLU A 11 -1.42 1.39 -8.40
N ALA A 12 -0.90 0.50 -9.25
CA ALA A 12 -1.14 -0.94 -9.14
C ALA A 12 -0.62 -1.52 -7.79
N GLU A 13 0.57 -1.09 -7.35
CA GLU A 13 1.14 -1.52 -6.07
C GLU A 13 0.36 -0.94 -4.89
N LEU A 14 -0.11 0.31 -5.00
CA LEU A 14 -0.97 0.91 -3.98
C LEU A 14 -2.29 0.15 -3.82
N GLN A 15 -2.90 -0.29 -4.92
CA GLN A 15 -4.11 -1.12 -4.90
C GLN A 15 -3.84 -2.53 -4.32
N ALA A 16 -2.72 -3.14 -4.68
CA ALA A 16 -2.29 -4.41 -4.09
C ALA A 16 -2.12 -4.27 -2.57
N ARG A 17 -1.47 -3.19 -2.13
CA ARG A 17 -1.24 -2.90 -0.71
C ARG A 17 -2.54 -2.71 0.07
N ILE A 18 -3.54 -2.05 -0.50
CA ILE A 18 -4.88 -1.96 0.11
C ILE A 18 -5.45 -3.36 0.35
N SER A 19 -5.28 -4.27 -0.59
CA SER A 19 -5.81 -5.64 -0.49
C SER A 19 -5.12 -6.42 0.64
N GLU A 20 -3.79 -6.35 0.72
CA GLU A 20 -3.00 -6.93 1.81
C GLU A 20 -3.44 -6.41 3.19
N LEU A 21 -3.59 -5.09 3.33
CA LEU A 21 -3.99 -4.46 4.60
C LEU A 21 -5.41 -4.82 5.01
N ARG A 22 -6.32 -5.05 4.06
CA ARG A 22 -7.67 -5.53 4.34
C ARG A 22 -7.67 -6.97 4.84
N GLU A 23 -6.84 -7.82 4.27
CA GLU A 23 -6.66 -9.19 4.75
C GLU A 23 -6.05 -9.22 6.17
N GLU A 24 -5.07 -8.36 6.45
CA GLU A 24 -4.51 -8.20 7.79
C GLU A 24 -5.59 -7.79 8.80
N ILE A 25 -6.43 -6.82 8.46
CA ILE A 25 -7.56 -6.39 9.29
C ILE A 25 -8.53 -7.55 9.53
N PHE A 26 -8.87 -8.32 8.50
CA PHE A 26 -9.73 -9.49 8.63
C PHE A 26 -9.15 -10.53 9.59
N ASN A 27 -7.84 -10.80 9.48
CA ASN A 27 -7.14 -11.72 10.38
C ASN A 27 -7.13 -11.21 11.83
N LEU A 28 -6.94 -9.91 12.05
CA LEU A 28 -6.99 -9.30 13.38
C LEU A 28 -8.40 -9.32 13.97
N ASP A 29 -9.43 -9.08 13.16
CA ASP A 29 -10.83 -9.19 13.58
C ASP A 29 -11.19 -10.64 13.92
N PHE A 30 -10.70 -11.61 13.16
CA PHE A 30 -10.86 -13.03 13.45
C PHE A 30 -10.20 -13.44 14.76
N GLN A 31 -8.95 -13.03 15.00
CA GLN A 31 -8.25 -13.27 16.28
C GLN A 31 -9.01 -12.66 17.47
N ARG A 32 -9.52 -11.44 17.30
CA ARG A 32 -10.33 -10.76 18.31
C ARG A 32 -11.64 -11.51 18.58
N ALA A 33 -12.29 -12.05 17.54
CA ALA A 33 -13.52 -12.82 17.68
C ALA A 33 -13.32 -14.12 18.47
N ILE A 34 -12.13 -14.73 18.38
CA ILE A 34 -11.77 -15.95 19.14
C ILE A 34 -11.27 -15.60 20.56
N HIS A 35 -11.44 -14.35 21.01
CA HIS A 35 -10.94 -13.84 22.28
C HIS A 35 -9.43 -14.01 22.48
N GLN A 36 -8.66 -14.04 21.38
CA GLN A 36 -7.21 -13.98 21.44
C GLN A 36 -6.76 -12.52 21.55
N THR A 37 -5.58 -12.30 22.15
CA THR A 37 -4.98 -10.97 22.25
C THR A 37 -4.51 -10.50 20.87
N ALA A 38 -5.40 -9.86 20.13
CA ALA A 38 -5.07 -9.20 18.88
C ALA A 38 -4.32 -7.87 19.14
N ASP A 39 -3.35 -7.55 18.30
CA ASP A 39 -2.60 -6.30 18.37
C ASP A 39 -3.48 -5.11 17.96
N ALA A 40 -4.15 -4.47 18.93
CA ALA A 40 -5.00 -3.31 18.68
C ALA A 40 -4.27 -2.14 17.99
N LYS A 41 -2.97 -2.00 18.22
CA LYS A 41 -2.12 -1.01 17.53
C LYS A 41 -2.06 -1.28 16.04
N LYS A 42 -1.80 -2.54 15.64
CA LYS A 42 -1.76 -2.95 14.22
C LYS A 42 -3.08 -2.66 13.51
N PHE A 43 -4.20 -2.98 14.16
CA PHE A 43 -5.52 -2.69 13.60
C PHE A 43 -5.74 -1.19 13.32
N SER A 44 -5.30 -0.32 14.24
CA SER A 44 -5.39 1.13 14.05
C SER A 44 -4.43 1.65 12.98
N THR A 45 -3.22 1.08 12.87
CA THR A 45 -2.23 1.49 11.88
C THR A 45 -2.64 1.05 10.47
N SER A 46 -3.11 -0.19 10.29
CA SER A 46 -3.52 -0.70 8.97
C SER A 46 -4.72 0.06 8.41
N ARG A 47 -5.70 0.42 9.27
CA ARG A 47 -6.82 1.31 8.86
C ARG A 47 -6.34 2.69 8.44
N ARG A 48 -5.39 3.27 9.17
CA ARG A 48 -4.80 4.57 8.83
C ARG A 48 -4.03 4.52 7.51
N GLU A 49 -3.30 3.44 7.27
CA GLU A 49 -2.53 3.25 6.04
C GLU A 49 -3.46 3.12 4.83
N ILE A 50 -4.54 2.33 4.93
CA ILE A 50 -5.58 2.27 3.88
C ILE A 50 -6.15 3.67 3.58
N ALA A 51 -6.51 4.44 4.61
CA ALA A 51 -7.06 5.79 4.42
C ALA A 51 -6.06 6.73 3.71
N GLN A 52 -4.77 6.62 4.03
CA GLN A 52 -3.72 7.40 3.36
C GLN A 52 -3.58 7.02 1.90
N ILE A 53 -3.54 5.73 1.57
CA ILE A 53 -3.43 5.26 0.18
C ILE A 53 -4.64 5.72 -0.63
N LEU A 54 -5.86 5.56 -0.10
CA LEU A 54 -7.08 6.03 -0.76
C LEU A 54 -7.08 7.54 -1.01
N THR A 55 -6.52 8.31 -0.07
CA THR A 55 -6.37 9.76 -0.24
C THR A 55 -5.40 10.08 -1.37
N ILE A 56 -4.26 9.40 -1.46
CA ILE A 56 -3.26 9.61 -2.53
C ILE A 56 -3.86 9.27 -3.90
N LEU A 57 -4.55 8.13 -4.02
CA LEU A 57 -5.23 7.75 -5.26
C LEU A 57 -6.24 8.82 -5.68
N ARG A 58 -7.03 9.33 -4.72
CA ARG A 58 -8.01 10.39 -5.00
C ARG A 58 -7.37 11.73 -5.37
N GLU A 59 -6.27 12.11 -4.71
CA GLU A 59 -5.51 13.30 -5.06
C GLU A 59 -4.93 13.22 -6.48
N ASN A 60 -4.51 12.02 -6.90
CA ASN A 60 -4.01 11.73 -8.24
C ASN A 60 -5.12 11.84 -9.29
N GLU A 61 -6.28 11.21 -9.04
CA GLU A 61 -7.47 11.31 -9.91
C GLU A 61 -7.94 12.75 -10.11
N LEU A 62 -7.85 13.58 -9.06
CA LEU A 62 -8.25 14.98 -9.08
C LEU A 62 -7.15 15.93 -9.62
N GLY A 63 -5.96 15.40 -9.93
CA GLY A 63 -4.81 16.20 -10.39
C GLY A 63 -4.29 17.20 -9.36
N ILE A 64 -4.60 17.03 -8.06
CA ILE A 64 -4.18 17.94 -6.99
C ILE A 64 -2.72 17.67 -6.62
N ARG A 65 -2.33 16.40 -6.56
CA ARG A 65 -0.96 15.95 -6.36
C ARG A 65 -0.73 14.65 -7.13
N PRO A 66 0.12 14.65 -8.16
CA PRO A 66 0.40 13.45 -8.93
C PRO A 66 1.21 12.44 -8.11
N ILE A 67 1.09 11.17 -8.49
CA ILE A 67 1.98 10.09 -8.04
C ILE A 67 3.32 10.26 -8.78
N ASP A 68 4.41 10.27 -8.03
CA ASP A 68 5.75 10.38 -8.59
C ASP A 68 6.18 8.99 -9.06
N ILE A 69 5.91 8.67 -10.33
CA ILE A 69 6.40 7.43 -10.93
C ILE A 69 7.93 7.54 -11.01
N ILE A 70 8.63 6.81 -10.15
CA ILE A 70 10.05 6.55 -10.37
C ILE A 70 10.09 5.60 -11.57
N GLU A 71 10.61 6.07 -12.72
CA GLU A 71 10.99 5.17 -13.81
C GLU A 71 12.04 4.20 -13.26
N THR A 72 11.60 3.05 -12.75
CA THR A 72 12.48 1.93 -12.47
C THR A 72 13.01 1.45 -13.81
N GLN A 73 14.24 1.84 -14.07
CA GLN A 73 15.11 1.40 -15.16
C GLN A 73 14.99 -0.12 -15.37
N MET A 74 14.19 -0.54 -16.36
CA MET A 74 14.35 -1.84 -17.03
C MET A 74 15.28 -1.63 -18.23
N SER A 75 16.55 -1.43 -17.91
CA SER A 75 17.72 -1.42 -18.78
C SER A 75 18.82 -1.99 -17.89
N GLU A 76 19.00 -3.29 -17.80
CA GLU A 76 19.99 -4.04 -18.59
C GLU A 76 19.80 -5.53 -18.25
N ALA A 77 19.34 -6.37 -19.17
CA ALA A 77 19.50 -7.83 -19.06
C ALA A 77 19.32 -8.62 -20.37
N ASP A 78 18.93 -8.00 -21.49
CA ASP A 78 18.68 -8.72 -22.76
C ASP A 78 19.76 -8.51 -23.85
N GLU A 79 20.97 -8.07 -23.48
CA GLU A 79 22.12 -8.08 -24.40
C GLU A 79 23.33 -8.81 -23.79
N SER A 80 23.24 -10.13 -23.74
CA SER A 80 24.41 -11.00 -23.96
C SER A 80 23.95 -12.37 -24.41
N GLY A 81 23.45 -12.40 -25.64
CA GLY A 81 23.68 -13.56 -26.49
C GLY A 81 25.16 -13.61 -26.83
N GLU A 82 25.84 -14.67 -26.37
CA GLU A 82 26.87 -15.41 -27.09
C GLU A 82 26.71 -16.90 -26.77
#